data_AF-G8C3U4-F1
#
_entry.id   AF-G8C3U4-F1
#
_cell.length_a   1.000
_cell.length_b   1.000
_cell.length_c   1.000
_cell.angle_alpha   90.00
_cell.angle_beta   90.00
_cell.angle_gamma   90.00
#
_symmetry.space_group_name_H-M   'P 1'
#
loop_
_entity.id
_entity.type
_entity.pdbx_description
1 polymer ?
#
loop_
_entity_poly.entity_id
_entity_poly.type
_entity_poly.pdbx_seq_one_letter_code
_entity_poly.pdbx_strand_id
1 'polypeptide(L)'
;MFAVRTLLGCTGLTGGICAVSVPLALSAGNSYTVIKQVTLDKCRVPAGLPNSQINYGTDVEGSVCWTTVASDGFTDNNISDSYTDLFREKWANISDSIRELRYDEKGSSEWTDQCIGEGVANSWVLFSETTSVKYLGRCGTTLAESTEFVKLKTEAGGVKWWICGANCWASGETSENTKIFKTENSNNWKEVAFYKSIKS
;
A
#
# COMPACT_ATOMS: atom_id res chain seq x y z
N MET A 1 -10.22 -75.45 -0.74
CA MET A 1 -8.77 -75.66 -0.52
C MET A 1 -8.15 -74.29 -0.31
N PHE A 2 -7.50 -73.87 0.76
CA PHE A 2 -7.04 -74.43 2.05
C PHE A 2 -7.16 -73.26 3.07
N ALA A 3 -7.87 -73.46 4.18
CA ALA A 3 -7.32 -73.66 5.53
C ALA A 3 -6.84 -72.39 6.26
N VAL A 4 -7.68 -71.96 7.22
CA VAL A 4 -7.34 -71.06 8.32
C VAL A 4 -6.32 -71.75 9.23
N ARG A 5 -5.24 -71.04 9.60
CA ARG A 5 -4.45 -71.35 10.81
C ARG A 5 -4.10 -70.06 11.54
N THR A 6 -4.82 -69.83 12.63
CA THR A 6 -4.49 -68.93 13.72
C THR A 6 -3.21 -69.42 14.41
N LEU A 7 -2.27 -68.51 14.70
CA LEU A 7 -1.25 -68.71 15.72
C LEU A 7 -1.21 -67.46 16.60
N LEU A 8 -1.74 -67.63 17.81
CA LEU A 8 -1.43 -66.84 19.00
C LEU A 8 0.07 -66.92 19.29
N GLY A 9 0.65 -65.84 19.83
CA GLY A 9 1.71 -66.02 20.81
C GLY A 9 2.71 -64.87 20.98
N CYS A 10 2.63 -64.30 22.20
CA CYS A 10 3.75 -63.86 23.04
C CYS A 10 4.19 -62.40 22.99
N THR A 11 3.79 -61.74 24.08
CA THR A 11 4.38 -60.60 24.77
C THR A 11 5.90 -60.62 24.87
N GLY A 12 6.52 -59.45 24.70
CA GLY A 12 7.91 -59.17 25.06
C GLY A 12 8.12 -57.68 25.31
N LEU A 13 8.06 -57.26 26.57
CA LEU A 13 8.42 -55.93 27.08
C LEU A 13 9.94 -55.89 27.30
N THR A 14 10.65 -55.03 26.57
CA THR A 14 11.93 -54.39 26.95
C THR A 14 12.04 -53.14 26.07
N GLY A 15 11.92 -51.92 26.59
CA GLY A 15 12.88 -51.35 27.51
C GLY A 15 13.96 -50.62 26.70
N GLY A 16 13.67 -49.40 26.27
CA GLY A 16 14.57 -48.58 25.46
C GLY A 16 13.94 -47.23 25.14
N ILE A 17 13.66 -46.43 26.17
CA ILE A 17 13.40 -44.99 25.99
C ILE A 17 14.72 -44.35 25.57
N CYS A 18 15.00 -44.34 24.26
CA CYS A 18 15.86 -43.34 23.69
C CYS A 18 15.11 -42.01 23.82
N ALA A 19 15.31 -41.34 24.95
CA ALA A 19 15.01 -39.94 25.09
C ALA A 19 15.92 -39.19 24.10
N VAL A 20 15.50 -39.13 22.83
CA VAL A 20 15.99 -38.11 21.92
C VAL A 20 15.40 -36.80 22.42
N SER A 21 16.15 -36.14 23.28
CA SER A 21 15.96 -34.72 23.54
C SER A 21 16.14 -34.02 22.19
N VAL A 22 15.05 -33.82 21.47
CA VAL A 22 15.02 -32.84 20.41
C VAL A 22 15.25 -31.52 21.13
N PRO A 23 16.36 -30.80 20.89
CA PRO A 23 16.42 -29.44 21.37
C PRO A 23 15.28 -28.71 20.67
N LEU A 24 14.20 -28.43 21.39
CA LEU A 24 13.33 -27.32 21.09
C LEU A 24 14.20 -26.09 21.36
N ALA A 25 15.08 -25.79 20.40
CA ALA A 25 15.59 -24.46 20.22
C ALA A 25 14.39 -23.60 19.81
N LEU A 26 13.60 -23.21 20.82
CA LEU A 26 12.78 -22.00 20.79
C LEU A 26 13.76 -20.82 20.75
N SER A 27 14.49 -20.72 19.65
CA SER A 27 14.93 -19.44 19.13
C SER A 27 13.68 -18.77 18.58
N ALA A 28 12.74 -18.43 19.47
CA ALA A 28 11.89 -17.28 19.29
C ALA A 28 12.79 -16.05 19.44
N GLY A 29 13.79 -15.95 18.56
CA GLY A 29 14.19 -14.66 18.07
C GLY A 29 12.95 -14.16 17.37
N ASN A 30 12.13 -13.42 18.10
CA ASN A 30 11.37 -12.35 17.47
C ASN A 30 12.44 -11.59 16.70
N SER A 31 12.57 -11.92 15.42
CA SER A 31 13.26 -11.09 14.47
C SER A 31 12.36 -9.86 14.41
N TYR A 32 12.55 -8.97 15.38
CA TYR A 32 12.02 -7.63 15.30
C TYR A 32 12.70 -7.10 14.06
N THR A 33 12.04 -7.19 12.93
CA THR A 33 12.40 -6.42 11.76
C THR A 33 12.31 -5.00 12.25
N VAL A 34 13.45 -4.42 12.60
CA VAL A 34 13.53 -3.01 12.92
C VAL A 34 13.13 -2.33 11.64
N ILE A 35 11.85 -1.97 11.53
CA ILE A 35 11.34 -1.19 10.42
C ILE A 35 12.11 0.10 10.52
N LYS A 36 13.11 0.28 9.66
CA LYS A 36 13.87 1.52 9.56
C LYS A 36 12.84 2.60 9.25
N GLN A 37 12.56 3.43 10.24
CA GLN A 37 11.53 4.45 10.11
C GLN A 37 12.07 5.53 9.16
N VAL A 38 11.57 5.52 7.93
CA VAL A 38 11.88 6.56 6.95
C VAL A 38 11.11 7.82 7.34
N THR A 39 11.83 8.88 7.66
CA THR A 39 11.24 10.23 7.72
C THR A 39 10.94 10.67 6.30
N LEU A 40 9.66 10.82 5.98
CA LEU A 40 9.19 11.25 4.67
C LEU A 40 8.43 12.56 4.81
N ASP A 41 8.87 13.57 4.06
CA ASP A 41 8.28 14.91 4.04
C ASP A 41 8.17 15.44 2.60
N LYS A 42 7.42 16.52 2.40
CA LYS A 42 7.43 17.22 1.11
C LYS A 42 8.78 17.92 0.90
N CYS A 43 9.33 17.86 -0.31
CA CYS A 43 10.60 18.53 -0.61
C CYS A 43 10.45 20.04 -0.44
N ARG A 44 11.30 20.64 0.40
CA ARG A 44 11.46 22.11 0.45
C ARG A 44 12.31 22.48 -0.76
N VAL A 45 11.78 23.30 -1.67
CA VAL A 45 12.52 23.69 -2.87
C VAL A 45 12.93 25.16 -2.76
N PRO A 46 14.22 25.46 -2.52
CA PRO A 46 14.75 26.78 -2.83
C PRO A 46 15.76 26.81 -3.99
N ALA A 47 16.45 25.71 -4.35
CA ALA A 47 17.57 25.78 -5.30
C ALA A 47 17.92 24.46 -6.03
N GLY A 48 16.91 23.70 -6.49
CA GLY A 48 17.11 22.50 -7.30
C GLY A 48 16.82 21.19 -6.55
N LEU A 49 16.27 20.22 -7.28
CA LEU A 49 15.99 18.90 -6.73
C LEU A 49 17.29 18.14 -6.47
N PRO A 50 17.39 17.33 -5.41
CA PRO A 50 18.55 16.48 -5.18
C PRO A 50 18.81 15.60 -6.42
N ASN A 51 20.08 15.43 -6.81
CA ASN A 51 20.47 14.62 -7.98
C ASN A 51 20.20 13.10 -7.84
N SER A 52 19.50 12.67 -6.79
CA SER A 52 19.28 11.25 -6.47
C SER A 52 17.80 10.97 -6.27
N GLN A 53 17.07 10.94 -7.37
CA GLN A 53 15.74 10.33 -7.41
C GLN A 53 15.85 8.86 -7.00
N ILE A 54 14.91 8.40 -6.18
CA ILE A 54 14.81 7.02 -5.72
C ILE A 54 13.43 6.46 -6.07
N ASN A 55 13.36 5.14 -6.21
CA ASN A 55 12.08 4.46 -6.34
C ASN A 55 11.39 4.38 -4.98
N TYR A 56 10.06 4.52 -5.00
CA TYR A 56 9.23 4.32 -3.81
C TYR A 56 9.52 2.95 -3.18
N GLY A 57 9.78 2.92 -1.87
CA GLY A 57 10.07 1.67 -1.16
C GLY A 57 11.49 1.15 -1.24
N THR A 58 12.39 1.87 -1.89
CA THR A 58 13.80 1.51 -1.83
C THR A 58 14.22 1.50 -0.35
N ASP A 59 14.95 0.46 0.08
CA ASP A 59 15.52 0.41 1.43
C ASP A 59 16.54 1.54 1.57
N VAL A 60 16.09 2.63 2.17
CA VAL A 60 16.87 3.84 2.38
C VAL A 60 16.91 4.12 3.87
N GLU A 61 18.13 4.23 4.40
CA GLU A 61 18.33 4.80 5.72
C GLU A 61 18.23 6.32 5.64
N GLY A 62 17.36 6.91 6.46
CA GLY A 62 17.31 8.35 6.69
C GLY A 62 16.06 9.04 6.15
N SER A 63 16.25 10.25 5.62
CA SER A 63 15.17 11.16 5.25
C SER A 63 14.93 11.12 3.75
N VAL A 64 13.67 10.94 3.36
CA VAL A 64 13.18 11.01 1.98
C VAL A 64 12.33 12.26 1.87
N CYS A 65 12.38 12.92 0.72
CA CYS A 65 11.36 13.90 0.38
C CYS A 65 10.66 13.56 -0.92
N TRP A 66 9.43 14.03 -1.08
CA TRP A 66 8.66 13.87 -2.31
C TRP A 66 8.26 15.22 -2.90
N THR A 67 8.12 15.26 -4.22
CA THR A 67 7.53 16.39 -4.93
C THR A 67 6.82 15.89 -6.19
N THR A 68 6.00 16.72 -6.81
CA THR A 68 5.47 16.44 -8.13
C THR A 68 6.51 16.70 -9.20
N VAL A 69 6.62 15.81 -10.18
CA VAL A 69 7.39 16.07 -11.40
C VAL A 69 6.73 17.25 -12.11
N ALA A 70 7.46 18.37 -12.22
CA ALA A 70 6.93 19.61 -12.75
C ALA A 70 6.37 19.39 -14.16
N SER A 71 5.06 19.60 -14.29
CA SER A 71 4.48 20.09 -15.54
C SER A 71 4.34 21.59 -15.35
N ASP A 72 5.17 22.34 -16.07
CA ASP A 72 5.29 23.79 -16.13
C ASP A 72 4.15 24.58 -15.43
N GLY A 73 4.46 25.26 -14.32
CA GLY A 73 3.59 26.28 -13.73
C GLY A 73 2.74 25.89 -12.51
N PHE A 74 2.91 24.69 -11.93
CA PHE A 74 2.17 24.33 -10.70
C PHE A 74 2.85 24.87 -9.44
N THR A 75 2.17 25.73 -8.69
CA THR A 75 2.61 26.13 -7.35
C THR A 75 2.18 25.05 -6.35
N ASP A 76 3.16 24.36 -5.77
CA ASP A 76 2.99 23.22 -4.88
C ASP A 76 2.24 23.56 -3.56
N ASN A 77 1.86 24.82 -3.35
CA ASN A 77 1.29 25.34 -2.11
C ASN A 77 -0.12 24.81 -1.77
N ASN A 78 -0.82 24.21 -2.74
CA ASN A 78 -2.19 23.71 -2.55
C ASN A 78 -2.30 22.19 -2.38
N ILE A 79 -1.17 21.46 -2.35
CA ILE A 79 -1.22 20.00 -2.16
C ILE A 79 -1.26 19.69 -0.67
N SER A 80 -2.30 18.95 -0.25
CA SER A 80 -2.55 18.60 1.16
C SER A 80 -1.42 17.78 1.78
N ASP A 81 -1.20 17.94 3.09
CA ASP A 81 -0.29 17.10 3.87
C ASP A 81 -0.73 15.64 3.93
N SER A 82 -1.99 15.36 3.60
CA SER A 82 -2.58 14.01 3.57
C SER A 82 -1.84 13.03 2.66
N TYR A 83 -1.25 13.51 1.57
CA TYR A 83 -0.44 12.69 0.67
C TYR A 83 0.87 12.28 1.32
N THR A 84 1.51 13.19 2.07
CA THR A 84 2.74 12.89 2.82
C THR A 84 2.48 11.77 3.83
N ASP A 85 1.38 11.87 4.57
CA ASP A 85 1.02 10.85 5.56
C ASP A 85 0.74 9.49 4.89
N LEU A 86 0.03 9.48 3.75
CA LEU A 86 -0.18 8.26 2.98
C LEU A 86 1.14 7.64 2.51
N PHE A 87 2.02 8.44 1.90
CA PHE A 87 3.29 7.95 1.39
C PHE A 87 4.17 7.41 2.51
N ARG A 88 4.17 8.06 3.68
CA ARG A 88 4.91 7.63 4.86
C ARG A 88 4.35 6.32 5.40
N GLU A 89 3.03 6.21 5.54
CA GLU A 89 2.36 5.00 6.03
C GLU A 89 2.66 3.79 5.14
N LYS A 90 2.66 3.97 3.82
CA LYS A 90 2.85 2.88 2.87
C LYS A 90 4.31 2.60 2.51
N TRP A 91 5.26 3.46 2.91
CA TRP A 91 6.66 3.37 2.46
C TRP A 91 7.32 2.04 2.83
N ALA A 92 7.17 1.64 4.08
CA ALA A 92 7.84 0.46 4.63
C ALA A 92 7.14 -0.86 4.32
N ASN A 93 5.90 -0.81 3.84
CA ASN A 93 5.04 -1.98 3.75
C ASN A 93 4.72 -2.40 2.30
N ILE A 94 5.49 -1.99 1.29
CA ILE A 94 5.10 -2.16 -0.13
C ILE A 94 4.79 -3.61 -0.55
N SER A 95 5.49 -4.60 0.01
CA SER A 95 5.25 -6.01 -0.32
C SER A 95 3.88 -6.50 0.13
N ASP A 96 3.38 -6.00 1.26
CA ASP A 96 2.15 -6.49 1.91
C ASP A 96 1.03 -5.44 1.89
N SER A 97 1.30 -4.17 2.20
CA SER A 97 0.31 -3.08 2.30
C SER A 97 -0.39 -2.68 1.01
N ILE A 98 0.20 -2.87 -0.18
CA ILE A 98 -0.52 -2.59 -1.43
C ILE A 98 -1.54 -3.72 -1.72
N ARG A 99 -1.29 -4.92 -1.20
CA ARG A 99 -2.23 -6.04 -1.21
C ARG A 99 -3.24 -5.96 -0.06
N GLU A 100 -2.86 -5.38 1.07
CA GLU A 100 -3.65 -5.29 2.31
C GLU A 100 -4.32 -3.93 2.56
N LEU A 101 -4.30 -3.00 1.59
CA LEU A 101 -5.15 -1.81 1.63
C LEU A 101 -6.59 -2.27 1.84
N ARG A 102 -7.06 -2.12 3.08
CA ARG A 102 -8.22 -2.82 3.67
C ARG A 102 -9.33 -2.99 2.64
N TYR A 103 -9.39 -4.21 2.13
CA TYR A 103 -10.45 -4.68 1.28
C TYR A 103 -11.52 -5.20 2.25
N ASP A 104 -12.50 -4.37 2.59
CA ASP A 104 -13.78 -4.99 2.95
C ASP A 104 -14.33 -5.52 1.62
N GLU A 105 -14.23 -6.84 1.41
CA GLU A 105 -14.70 -7.59 0.22
C GLU A 105 -16.20 -7.42 -0.08
N LYS A 106 -16.89 -6.51 0.61
CA LYS A 106 -18.18 -6.01 0.15
C LYS A 106 -17.92 -5.16 -1.08
N GLY A 107 -17.93 -5.81 -2.24
CA GLY A 107 -17.83 -5.21 -3.57
C GLY A 107 -18.92 -4.18 -3.85
N SER A 108 -18.88 -3.04 -3.16
CA SER A 108 -19.63 -1.87 -3.56
C SER A 108 -18.95 -1.29 -4.79
N SER A 109 -19.73 -1.12 -5.85
CA SER A 109 -19.34 -0.34 -7.02
C SER A 109 -19.16 1.14 -6.70
N GLU A 110 -19.55 1.57 -5.49
CA GLU A 110 -19.46 2.95 -5.02
C GLU A 110 -18.28 3.14 -4.07
N TRP A 111 -17.47 4.16 -4.33
CA TRP A 111 -16.37 4.52 -3.46
C TRP A 111 -16.81 5.27 -2.20
N THR A 112 -17.91 6.02 -2.30
CA THR A 112 -18.51 6.74 -1.16
C THR A 112 -19.02 5.78 -0.10
N ASP A 113 -19.49 4.60 -0.51
CA ASP A 113 -19.93 3.55 0.43
C ASP A 113 -18.78 3.04 1.30
N GLN A 114 -17.56 3.00 0.74
CA GLN A 114 -16.36 2.69 1.50
C GLN A 114 -15.97 3.80 2.49
N CYS A 115 -16.56 4.99 2.37
CA CYS A 115 -16.38 6.11 3.29
C CYS A 115 -17.45 6.19 4.38
N ILE A 116 -18.39 5.24 4.43
CA ILE A 116 -19.47 5.20 5.44
C ILE A 116 -19.01 4.33 6.60
N GLY A 117 -18.72 4.95 7.76
CA GLY A 117 -18.37 4.25 8.99
C GLY A 117 -17.64 5.13 10.00
N GLU A 118 -17.67 4.72 11.27
CA GLU A 118 -16.87 5.39 12.31
C GLU A 118 -15.38 5.17 12.04
N GLY A 119 -14.59 6.26 12.09
CA GLY A 119 -13.13 6.21 11.89
C GLY A 119 -12.65 6.25 10.44
N VAL A 120 -13.55 6.38 9.46
CA VAL A 120 -13.23 6.44 8.02
C VAL A 120 -13.16 7.88 7.48
N ALA A 121 -13.50 8.87 8.31
CA ALA A 121 -13.35 10.27 7.95
C ALA A 121 -11.87 10.60 7.69
N ASN A 122 -11.56 11.15 6.51
CA ASN A 122 -10.21 11.52 6.06
C ASN A 122 -9.27 10.36 5.72
N SER A 123 -9.72 9.10 5.70
CA SER A 123 -8.89 7.95 5.31
C SER A 123 -8.83 7.77 3.78
N TRP A 124 -7.78 7.08 3.31
CA TRP A 124 -7.64 6.67 1.92
C TRP A 124 -8.27 5.30 1.69
N VAL A 125 -9.19 5.20 0.73
CA VAL A 125 -9.93 3.96 0.39
C VAL A 125 -9.71 3.57 -1.07
N LEU A 126 -9.80 2.28 -1.38
CA LEU A 126 -9.56 1.75 -2.72
C LEU A 126 -10.76 2.03 -3.64
N PHE A 127 -10.61 3.02 -4.51
CA PHE A 127 -11.63 3.41 -5.48
C PHE A 127 -11.78 2.38 -6.61
N SER A 128 -10.67 1.96 -7.21
CA SER A 128 -10.68 1.06 -8.36
C SER A 128 -9.36 0.32 -8.46
N GLU A 129 -9.40 -0.93 -8.91
CA GLU A 129 -8.23 -1.75 -9.17
C GLU A 129 -8.34 -2.43 -10.53
N THR A 130 -7.28 -2.30 -11.31
CA THR A 130 -7.00 -3.12 -12.49
C THR A 130 -5.73 -3.92 -12.22
N THR A 131 -5.33 -4.81 -13.13
CA THR A 131 -4.16 -5.69 -12.95
C THR A 131 -2.85 -4.96 -12.63
N SER A 132 -2.69 -3.69 -13.03
CA SER A 132 -1.46 -2.92 -12.81
C SER A 132 -1.67 -1.51 -12.25
N VAL A 133 -2.92 -1.05 -12.14
CA VAL A 133 -3.25 0.30 -11.68
C VAL A 133 -4.26 0.24 -10.55
N LYS A 134 -3.96 0.91 -9.45
CA LYS A 134 -4.86 1.09 -8.31
C LYS A 134 -5.15 2.57 -8.12
N TYR A 135 -6.37 2.91 -7.76
CA TYR A 135 -6.80 4.27 -7.44
C TYR A 135 -7.29 4.30 -6.00
N LEU A 136 -6.79 5.26 -5.22
CA LEU A 136 -7.28 5.55 -3.89
C LEU A 136 -8.01 6.89 -3.91
N GLY A 137 -9.17 6.96 -3.28
CA GLY A 137 -9.89 8.20 -3.02
C GLY A 137 -9.82 8.53 -1.53
N ARG A 138 -9.70 9.81 -1.18
CA ARG A 138 -9.76 10.23 0.22
C ARG A 138 -11.21 10.47 0.63
N CYS A 139 -11.62 9.83 1.72
CA CYS A 139 -12.91 10.09 2.36
C CYS A 139 -12.94 11.48 3.00
N GLY A 140 -14.13 12.09 3.11
CA GLY A 140 -14.32 13.40 3.75
C GLY A 140 -14.96 14.45 2.84
N THR A 141 -15.10 14.16 1.55
CA THR A 141 -15.90 14.95 0.61
C THR A 141 -17.04 14.11 0.06
N THR A 142 -18.19 14.75 -0.19
CA THR A 142 -19.33 14.11 -0.88
C THR A 142 -19.27 14.32 -2.40
N LEU A 143 -18.45 15.28 -2.85
CA LEU A 143 -18.31 15.66 -4.25
C LEU A 143 -17.00 15.13 -4.83
N ALA A 144 -17.13 14.27 -5.83
CA ALA A 144 -16.03 13.68 -6.59
C ALA A 144 -15.05 14.71 -7.17
N GLU A 145 -15.58 15.84 -7.65
CA GLU A 145 -14.84 16.94 -8.24
C GLU A 145 -13.87 17.60 -7.26
N SER A 146 -14.16 17.48 -5.96
CA SER A 146 -13.35 18.00 -4.85
C SER A 146 -12.58 16.93 -4.09
N THR A 147 -12.74 15.65 -4.49
CA THR A 147 -12.09 14.53 -3.83
C THR A 147 -10.62 14.45 -4.25
N GLU A 148 -9.76 14.25 -3.25
CA GLU A 148 -8.36 13.93 -3.48
C GLU A 148 -8.21 12.47 -3.90
N PHE A 149 -7.45 12.24 -4.97
CA PHE A 149 -7.16 10.91 -5.48
C PHE A 149 -5.66 10.65 -5.60
N VAL A 150 -5.32 9.37 -5.48
CA VAL A 150 -3.98 8.84 -5.68
C VAL A 150 -4.06 7.67 -6.64
N LYS A 151 -3.13 7.62 -7.57
CA LYS A 151 -3.00 6.52 -8.54
C LYS A 151 -1.66 5.85 -8.32
N LEU A 152 -1.68 4.53 -8.18
CA LEU A 152 -0.51 3.68 -8.08
C LEU A 152 -0.42 2.84 -9.34
N LYS A 153 0.73 2.83 -9.99
CA LYS A 153 0.98 1.96 -11.14
C LYS A 153 2.21 1.11 -10.89
N THR A 154 2.07 -0.20 -11.03
CA THR A 154 3.21 -1.12 -10.97
C THR A 154 3.80 -1.27 -12.36
N GLU A 155 5.07 -0.92 -12.52
CA GLU A 155 5.83 -1.06 -13.76
C GLU A 155 7.11 -1.88 -13.51
N ALA A 156 7.82 -2.27 -14.57
CA ALA A 156 9.05 -3.08 -14.44
C ALA A 156 10.15 -2.42 -13.58
N GLY A 157 10.10 -1.09 -13.39
CA GLY A 157 11.02 -0.33 -12.55
C GLY A 157 10.57 -0.09 -11.11
N GLY A 158 9.40 -0.60 -10.71
CA GLY A 158 8.82 -0.40 -9.37
C GLY A 158 7.43 0.25 -9.40
N VAL A 159 7.01 0.76 -8.25
CA VAL A 159 5.71 1.45 -8.10
C VAL A 159 5.89 2.94 -8.37
N LYS A 160 5.09 3.46 -9.29
CA LYS A 160 4.95 4.90 -9.52
C LYS A 160 3.66 5.42 -8.92
N TRP A 161 3.71 6.66 -8.48
CA TRP A 161 2.61 7.34 -7.81
C TRP A 161 2.21 8.59 -8.59
N TRP A 162 0.91 8.84 -8.66
CA TRP A 162 0.35 10.10 -9.12
C TRP A 162 -0.65 10.60 -8.09
N ILE A 163 -0.74 11.92 -7.97
CA ILE A 163 -1.72 12.58 -7.10
C ILE A 163 -2.60 13.50 -7.93
N CYS A 164 -3.82 13.71 -7.45
CA CYS A 164 -4.74 14.68 -8.02
C CYS A 164 -5.66 15.23 -6.92
N GLY A 165 -5.64 16.55 -6.71
CA GLY A 165 -6.42 17.17 -5.63
C GLY A 165 -7.87 17.49 -5.97
N ALA A 166 -8.21 17.63 -7.25
CA ALA A 166 -9.55 17.98 -7.71
C ALA A 166 -9.72 17.68 -9.20
N ASN A 167 -10.97 17.48 -9.64
CA ASN A 167 -11.35 17.30 -11.05
C ASN A 167 -10.52 16.21 -11.76
N CYS A 168 -10.24 15.10 -11.06
CA CYS A 168 -9.33 14.05 -11.50
C CYS A 168 -9.86 13.21 -12.66
N TRP A 169 -11.15 13.33 -12.95
CA TRP A 169 -11.87 12.52 -13.92
C TRP A 169 -12.54 13.45 -14.93
N ALA A 170 -12.35 13.17 -16.22
CA ALA A 170 -12.94 13.90 -17.32
C ALA A 170 -14.38 13.45 -17.60
N SER A 171 -14.69 12.19 -17.28
CA SER A 171 -16.03 11.64 -17.39
C SER A 171 -16.32 10.66 -16.26
N GLY A 172 -17.59 10.64 -15.87
CA GLY A 172 -18.16 9.59 -15.06
C GLY A 172 -19.61 9.34 -15.49
N GLU A 173 -20.13 8.18 -15.15
CA GLU A 173 -21.52 7.83 -15.35
C GLU A 173 -22.19 7.70 -14.00
N THR A 174 -23.41 8.23 -13.90
CA THR A 174 -24.26 7.97 -12.73
C THR A 174 -25.16 6.79 -13.06
N SER A 175 -25.01 5.70 -12.32
CA SER A 175 -25.88 4.52 -12.41
C SER A 175 -26.45 4.27 -11.02
N GLU A 176 -27.77 4.23 -10.86
CA GLU A 176 -28.42 3.89 -9.58
C GLU A 176 -27.97 4.75 -8.37
N ASN A 177 -27.66 6.03 -8.59
CA ASN A 177 -27.05 6.98 -7.64
C ASN A 177 -25.55 6.77 -7.36
N THR A 178 -24.94 5.72 -7.90
CA THR A 178 -23.49 5.53 -7.92
C THR A 178 -22.85 6.41 -8.99
N LYS A 179 -21.77 7.13 -8.65
CA LYS A 179 -20.90 7.76 -9.66
C LYS A 179 -19.71 6.86 -10.00
N ILE A 180 -19.67 6.37 -11.23
CA ILE A 180 -18.60 5.54 -11.77
C ILE A 180 -17.67 6.43 -12.60
N PHE A 181 -16.44 6.66 -12.15
CA PHE A 181 -15.45 7.39 -12.96
C PHE A 181 -14.85 6.47 -14.02
N LYS A 182 -14.76 6.96 -15.25
CA LYS A 182 -14.27 6.16 -16.40
C LYS A 182 -12.99 6.69 -16.99
N THR A 183 -12.96 7.98 -17.32
CA THR A 183 -11.82 8.59 -18.03
C THR A 183 -11.09 9.56 -17.13
N GLU A 184 -9.78 9.36 -16.96
CA GLU A 184 -8.91 10.30 -16.24
C GLU A 184 -8.88 11.67 -16.94
N ASN A 185 -8.83 12.74 -16.15
CA ASN A 185 -8.41 14.06 -16.64
C ASN A 185 -6.90 14.19 -16.50
N SER A 186 -6.15 13.71 -17.50
CA SER A 186 -4.69 13.59 -17.46
C SER A 186 -3.94 14.89 -17.10
N ASN A 187 -4.55 16.05 -17.32
CA ASN A 187 -3.93 17.35 -16.98
C ASN A 187 -3.83 17.59 -15.46
N ASN A 188 -4.72 16.96 -14.68
CA ASN A 188 -4.81 17.16 -13.23
C ASN A 188 -4.03 16.11 -12.42
N TRP A 189 -3.65 15.00 -13.05
CA TRP A 189 -2.80 13.99 -12.44
C TRP A 189 -1.33 14.39 -12.52
N LYS A 190 -0.65 14.39 -11.37
CA LYS A 190 0.76 14.77 -11.26
C LYS A 190 1.57 13.60 -10.76
N GLU A 191 2.59 13.21 -11.52
CA GLU A 191 3.52 12.15 -11.11
C GLU A 191 4.31 12.62 -9.88
N VAL A 192 4.48 11.73 -8.91
CA VAL A 192 5.26 11.97 -7.71
C VAL A 192 6.63 11.34 -7.86
N ALA A 193 7.66 12.15 -7.62
CA ALA A 193 9.04 11.69 -7.53
C ALA A 193 9.54 11.78 -6.09
N PHE A 194 10.36 10.81 -5.71
CA PHE A 194 10.96 10.70 -4.39
C PHE A 194 12.46 10.91 -4.48
N TYR A 195 13.03 11.60 -3.50
CA TYR A 195 14.44 11.96 -3.45
C TYR A 195 15.00 11.68 -2.07
N LYS A 196 16.28 11.30 -2.01
CA LYS A 196 17.00 11.30 -0.73
C LYS A 196 17.15 12.76 -0.27
N SER A 197 16.67 13.05 0.94
CA SER A 197 16.87 14.35 1.56
C SER A 197 18.31 14.45 2.06
N ILE A 198 18.98 15.56 1.73
CA ILE A 198 20.29 15.88 2.28
C ILE A 198 20.00 16.46 3.67
N LYS A 199 20.47 15.81 4.74
CA LYS A 199 20.44 16.42 6.08
C LYS A 199 21.23 17.73 6.00
N SER A 200 20.54 18.85 6.14
CA SER A 200 21.16 20.17 6.34
C SER A 200 21.78 20.26 7.72
#